data_AF-A0A542XQ36-F1
#
_entry.id   AF-A0A542XQ36-F1
#
_cell.length_a   1.000
_cell.length_b   1.000
_cell.length_c   1.000
_cell.angle_alpha   90.00
_cell.angle_beta   90.00
_cell.angle_gamma   90.00
#
_symmetry.space_group_name_H-M   'P 1'
#
loop_
_entity.id
_entity.type
_entity.pdbx_description
1 polymer ?
#
loop_
_entity_poly.entity_id
_entity_poly.type
_entity_poly.pdbx_seq_one_letter_code
_entity_poly.pdbx_strand_id
1 'polypeptide(L)'
;MSYRSRTAALLTAAATLLVAVVALTARSEPAAAHGAAMMPGSRTFLCWKDGLTPSGEIQPNNPACSAAVAQSGANSLYNWFSVLRSDADGRTVGYIPDGQLCSGGNPGFLGYDLARTDWPLTHLTAGRTMEFRYSNWAHHPGTFSFYITKDSWSPTRPLAWSDLEEQPFLTVTNPPQRGAVGTNDGHYYFTGTLPADKSGRHLIYSRWVRSDSPENFFGCSDVTFDGGNGEVTGVGPGGTIPPPTTPPPNPTTPPPHGGDCMAVYQVINSWPDGFQGEIMIMNHTTATWTEWTASWTWPSGQSIAQLWNGTHTSSGTSVTVTNAPYNGAVDPGGTTTFGFLASTTGTNALPTVTCTGH
;
A
#
# COMPACT_ATOMS: atom_id res chain seq x y z
N MET A 1 -2.55 79.68 -13.40
CA MET A 1 -2.88 78.27 -13.74
C MET A 1 -1.59 77.52 -14.02
N SER A 2 -1.00 76.81 -13.04
CA SER A 2 0.15 75.90 -13.30
C SER A 2 0.63 75.09 -12.10
N TYR A 3 0.20 75.40 -10.86
CA TYR A 3 0.66 74.65 -9.67
C TYR A 3 -0.10 73.35 -9.37
N ARG A 4 -1.30 73.15 -9.93
CA ARG A 4 -2.13 71.95 -9.66
C ARG A 4 -1.75 70.71 -10.47
N SER A 5 -0.95 70.81 -11.54
CA SER A 5 -0.60 69.65 -12.38
C SER A 5 0.65 68.91 -11.94
N ARG A 6 1.57 69.55 -11.20
CA ARG A 6 2.83 68.92 -10.76
C ARG A 6 2.66 67.99 -9.57
N THR A 7 1.71 68.27 -8.66
CA THR A 7 1.41 67.41 -7.51
C THR A 7 0.67 66.12 -7.92
N ALA A 8 -0.20 66.18 -8.92
CA ALA A 8 -0.89 65.01 -9.45
C ALA A 8 0.07 64.03 -10.18
N ALA A 9 1.08 64.57 -10.88
CA ALA A 9 2.11 63.76 -11.55
C ALA A 9 3.08 63.06 -10.57
N LEU A 10 3.40 63.71 -9.44
CA LEU A 10 4.26 63.12 -8.41
C LEU A 10 3.55 62.03 -7.60
N LEU A 11 2.26 62.19 -7.33
CA LEU A 11 1.45 61.18 -6.63
C LEU A 11 1.21 59.92 -7.49
N THR A 12 1.07 60.07 -8.80
CA THR A 12 0.93 58.94 -9.73
C THR A 12 2.25 58.19 -9.95
N ALA A 13 3.39 58.89 -9.99
CA ALA A 13 4.71 58.28 -10.05
C ALA A 13 5.07 57.52 -8.75
N ALA A 14 4.71 58.06 -7.59
CA ALA A 14 4.92 57.39 -6.30
C ALA A 14 4.02 56.15 -6.15
N ALA A 15 2.76 56.23 -6.57
CA ALA A 15 1.83 55.09 -6.52
C ALA A 15 2.25 53.96 -7.49
N THR A 16 2.78 54.28 -8.67
CA THR A 16 3.28 53.27 -9.61
C THR A 16 4.59 52.63 -9.15
N LEU A 17 5.49 53.38 -8.51
CA LEU A 17 6.69 52.80 -7.89
C LEU A 17 6.34 51.88 -6.70
N LEU A 18 5.36 52.26 -5.86
CA LEU A 18 4.91 51.42 -4.74
C LEU A 18 4.24 50.12 -5.22
N VAL A 19 3.43 50.18 -6.29
CA VAL A 19 2.82 48.98 -6.88
C VAL A 19 3.86 48.08 -7.55
N ALA A 20 4.87 48.66 -8.23
CA ALA A 20 5.96 47.90 -8.83
C ALA A 20 6.87 47.25 -7.76
N VAL A 21 7.15 47.94 -6.65
CA VAL A 21 7.95 47.38 -5.55
C VAL A 21 7.19 46.27 -4.81
N VAL A 22 5.87 46.41 -4.61
CA VAL A 22 5.04 45.33 -4.03
C VAL A 22 4.95 44.12 -4.96
N ALA A 23 4.91 44.32 -6.28
CA ALA A 23 4.95 43.24 -7.27
C ALA A 23 6.32 42.53 -7.35
N LEU A 24 7.43 43.23 -7.11
CA LEU A 24 8.77 42.60 -7.02
C LEU A 24 9.03 41.87 -5.70
N THR A 25 8.22 42.08 -4.66
CA THR A 25 8.31 41.33 -3.39
C THR A 25 7.30 40.19 -3.29
N ALA A 26 6.42 40.03 -4.28
CA ALA A 26 5.64 38.81 -4.45
C ALA A 26 6.60 37.69 -4.87
N ARG A 27 7.31 37.12 -3.90
CA ARG A 27 7.93 35.82 -4.06
C ARG A 27 6.80 34.88 -4.46
N SER A 28 6.82 34.41 -5.70
CA SER A 28 6.12 33.19 -6.05
C SER A 28 6.62 32.14 -5.07
N GLU A 29 5.83 31.80 -4.05
CA GLU A 29 6.09 30.57 -3.34
C GLU A 29 6.12 29.48 -4.41
N PRO A 30 7.15 28.62 -4.46
CA PRO A 30 7.08 27.48 -5.35
C PRO A 30 5.77 26.77 -5.01
N ALA A 31 4.87 26.70 -5.99
CA ALA A 31 3.65 25.93 -5.87
C ALA A 31 4.08 24.47 -5.78
N ALA A 32 4.41 24.04 -4.56
CA ALA A 32 4.94 22.74 -4.30
C ALA A 32 3.79 21.76 -4.49
N ALA A 33 3.86 20.97 -5.55
CA ALA A 33 3.02 19.80 -5.65
C ALA A 33 3.45 18.81 -4.58
N HIS A 34 2.50 18.00 -4.12
CA HIS A 34 2.70 17.17 -2.95
C HIS A 34 1.73 15.99 -3.01
N GLY A 35 2.29 14.79 -3.00
CA GLY A 35 1.55 13.55 -2.92
C GLY A 35 2.48 12.34 -2.94
N ALA A 36 2.07 11.29 -2.24
CA ALA A 36 2.68 9.97 -2.28
C ALA A 36 1.58 8.90 -2.31
N ALA A 37 1.93 7.68 -2.74
CA ALA A 37 1.00 6.56 -2.74
C ALA A 37 0.52 6.27 -1.30
N MET A 38 -0.81 6.13 -1.14
CA MET A 38 -1.47 5.82 0.13
C MET A 38 -2.04 4.40 0.16
N MET A 39 -2.35 3.83 -1.01
CA MET A 39 -2.77 2.44 -1.18
C MET A 39 -2.35 1.93 -2.58
N PRO A 40 -1.49 0.91 -2.68
CA PRO A 40 -0.60 0.42 -1.60
C PRO A 40 0.32 1.55 -1.10
N GLY A 41 0.48 1.68 0.20
CA GLY A 41 1.14 2.84 0.83
C GLY A 41 2.64 2.90 0.52
N SER A 42 3.17 4.10 0.24
CA SER A 42 4.59 4.30 0.04
C SER A 42 5.38 4.16 1.36
N ARG A 43 6.69 3.92 1.28
CA ARG A 43 7.59 3.92 2.43
C ARG A 43 7.44 5.18 3.28
N THR A 44 7.47 6.36 2.65
CA THR A 44 7.33 7.63 3.39
C THR A 44 5.99 7.75 4.09
N PHE A 45 4.88 7.38 3.42
CA PHE A 45 3.54 7.43 4.00
C PHE A 45 3.35 6.43 5.14
N LEU A 46 3.79 5.18 4.96
CA LEU A 46 3.66 4.16 5.99
C LEU A 46 4.58 4.42 7.18
N CYS A 47 5.79 4.96 6.97
CA CYS A 47 6.65 5.40 8.06
C CYS A 47 6.09 6.62 8.81
N TRP A 48 5.40 7.53 8.11
CA TRP A 48 4.68 8.62 8.76
C TRP A 48 3.54 8.07 9.62
N LYS A 49 2.73 7.14 9.10
CA LYS A 49 1.66 6.46 9.86
C LYS A 49 2.20 5.69 11.05
N ASP A 50 3.32 5.00 10.88
CA ASP A 50 3.99 4.22 11.91
C ASP A 50 4.46 5.09 13.08
N GLY A 51 4.97 6.28 12.78
CA GLY A 51 5.50 7.19 13.79
C GLY A 51 4.53 8.20 14.35
N LEU A 52 3.35 8.40 13.75
CA LEU A 52 2.43 9.46 14.14
C LEU A 52 1.87 9.23 15.55
N THR A 53 2.33 10.04 16.50
CA THR A 53 1.82 10.05 17.87
C THR A 53 0.58 10.93 18.00
N PRO A 54 -0.23 10.74 19.07
CA PRO A 54 -1.38 11.62 19.34
C PRO A 54 -1.02 13.10 19.54
N SER A 55 0.22 13.42 19.91
CA SER A 55 0.71 14.80 20.07
C SER A 55 1.18 15.44 18.76
N GLY A 56 1.18 14.69 17.66
CA GLY A 56 1.64 15.15 16.34
C GLY A 56 3.16 15.07 16.14
N GLU A 57 3.91 14.60 17.15
CA GLU A 57 5.30 14.21 16.96
C GLU A 57 5.36 12.92 16.14
N ILE A 58 6.37 12.79 15.28
CA ILE A 58 6.55 11.59 14.45
C ILE A 58 7.78 10.81 14.94
N GLN A 59 7.55 9.70 15.63
CA GLN A 59 8.57 8.82 16.19
C GLN A 59 8.35 7.39 15.67
N PRO A 60 9.04 6.98 14.59
CA PRO A 60 8.83 5.65 14.01
C PRO A 60 9.11 4.51 14.99
N ASN A 61 8.23 3.52 15.00
CA ASN A 61 8.39 2.26 15.71
C ASN A 61 9.14 1.23 14.85
N ASN A 62 8.92 1.24 13.54
CA ASN A 62 9.51 0.32 12.59
C ASN A 62 11.02 0.58 12.42
N PRO A 63 11.90 -0.45 12.50
CA PRO A 63 13.34 -0.26 12.39
C PRO A 63 13.83 0.28 11.04
N ALA A 64 13.18 -0.08 9.93
CA ALA A 64 13.50 0.47 8.62
C ALA A 64 13.13 1.95 8.53
N CYS A 65 11.97 2.33 9.06
CA CYS A 65 11.55 3.73 9.14
C CYS A 65 12.50 4.56 10.03
N SER A 66 12.89 4.03 11.19
CA SER A 66 13.87 4.67 12.06
C SER A 66 15.23 4.84 11.38
N ALA A 67 15.71 3.85 10.63
CA ALA A 67 16.94 3.94 9.85
C ALA A 67 16.85 4.99 8.74
N ALA A 68 15.70 5.06 8.05
CA ALA A 68 15.44 6.04 7.00
C ALA A 68 15.50 7.48 7.53
N VAL A 69 14.89 7.72 8.69
CA VAL A 69 14.90 9.01 9.39
C VAL A 69 16.29 9.34 9.92
N ALA A 70 17.03 8.37 10.44
CA ALA A 70 18.41 8.59 10.87
C ALA A 70 19.31 9.12 9.74
N GLN A 71 19.05 8.68 8.50
CA GLN A 71 19.78 9.15 7.31
C GLN A 71 19.21 10.43 6.69
N SER A 72 17.87 10.58 6.66
CA SER A 72 17.20 11.66 5.92
C SER A 72 16.76 12.85 6.80
N GLY A 73 16.84 12.69 8.12
CA GLY A 73 16.29 13.61 9.10
C GLY A 73 14.78 13.46 9.30
N ALA A 74 14.29 13.84 10.48
CA ALA A 74 12.88 13.75 10.86
C ALA A 74 11.96 14.59 9.96
N ASN A 75 12.47 15.69 9.39
CA ASN A 75 11.72 16.54 8.46
C ASN A 75 11.20 15.77 7.23
N SER A 76 11.85 14.66 6.85
CA SER A 76 11.38 13.80 5.77
C SER A 76 10.00 13.18 6.04
N LEU A 77 9.64 12.94 7.31
CA LEU A 77 8.31 12.43 7.68
C LEU A 77 7.26 13.52 7.83
N TYR A 78 7.65 14.74 8.21
CA TYR A 78 6.74 15.90 8.15
C TYR A 78 6.38 16.30 6.71
N ASN A 79 7.22 15.88 5.76
CA ASN A 79 7.06 16.12 4.32
C ASN A 79 6.97 14.80 3.56
N TRP A 80 6.29 13.79 4.12
CA TRP A 80 6.20 12.44 3.55
C TRP A 80 5.63 12.41 2.11
N PHE A 81 4.88 13.45 1.74
CA PHE A 81 4.28 13.68 0.43
C PHE A 81 5.19 14.48 -0.55
N SER A 82 6.40 14.86 -0.15
CA SER A 82 7.27 15.77 -0.93
C SER A 82 8.48 15.08 -1.57
N VAL A 83 8.37 13.78 -1.90
CA VAL A 83 9.41 13.07 -2.64
C VAL A 83 9.36 13.49 -4.11
N LEU A 84 9.98 14.64 -4.39
CA LEU A 84 9.88 15.32 -5.67
C LEU A 84 11.22 15.71 -6.27
N ARG A 85 11.20 15.94 -7.58
CA ARG A 85 12.23 16.66 -8.32
C ARG A 85 11.56 17.70 -9.19
N SER A 86 11.82 18.97 -8.90
CA SER A 86 11.27 20.11 -9.65
C SER A 86 11.76 20.16 -11.10
N ASP A 87 12.90 19.54 -11.36
CA ASP A 87 13.60 19.53 -12.64
C ASP A 87 13.47 18.19 -13.40
N ALA A 88 12.63 17.24 -12.97
CA ALA A 88 12.58 15.92 -13.60
C ALA A 88 12.19 15.97 -15.08
N ASP A 89 11.19 16.76 -15.44
CA ASP A 89 10.69 16.96 -16.81
C ASP A 89 10.49 15.65 -17.57
N GLY A 90 9.83 14.67 -16.95
CA GLY A 90 9.58 13.41 -17.61
C GLY A 90 10.73 12.39 -17.53
N ARG A 91 11.92 12.76 -17.05
CA ARG A 91 13.12 11.90 -17.06
C ARG A 91 13.15 10.90 -15.92
N THR A 92 13.71 9.72 -16.21
CA THR A 92 13.88 8.60 -15.28
C THR A 92 15.30 8.04 -15.37
N VAL A 93 15.55 7.12 -16.30
CA VAL A 93 16.83 6.46 -16.55
C VAL A 93 17.87 7.49 -16.97
N GLY A 94 19.06 7.42 -16.38
CA GLY A 94 20.16 8.36 -16.62
C GLY A 94 19.99 9.72 -15.92
N TYR A 95 18.86 9.95 -15.26
CA TYR A 95 18.60 11.15 -14.47
C TYR A 95 18.50 10.84 -12.97
N ILE A 96 17.68 9.86 -12.58
CA ILE A 96 17.68 9.30 -11.22
C ILE A 96 18.68 8.13 -11.21
N PRO A 97 19.72 8.16 -10.36
CA PRO A 97 20.67 7.07 -10.25
C PRO A 97 20.01 5.76 -9.78
N ASP A 98 20.57 4.63 -10.21
CA ASP A 98 20.25 3.34 -9.59
C ASP A 98 20.53 3.39 -8.08
N GLY A 99 19.66 2.73 -7.31
CA GLY A 99 19.68 2.78 -5.86
C GLY A 99 19.12 4.09 -5.27
N GLN A 100 18.55 4.99 -6.08
CA GLN A 100 17.91 6.23 -5.62
C GLN A 100 16.48 6.42 -6.14
N LEU A 101 15.84 5.34 -6.58
CA LEU A 101 14.51 5.42 -7.18
C LEU A 101 13.46 5.84 -6.15
N CYS A 102 13.51 5.32 -4.93
CA CYS A 102 12.51 5.57 -3.89
C CYS A 102 12.58 7.00 -3.34
N SER A 103 13.75 7.63 -3.37
CA SER A 103 13.91 9.06 -3.10
C SER A 103 13.71 9.95 -4.34
N GLY A 104 13.63 9.39 -5.55
CA GLY A 104 13.70 10.15 -6.79
C GLY A 104 15.03 10.91 -6.97
N GLY A 105 16.11 10.43 -6.34
CA GLY A 105 17.39 11.13 -6.24
C GLY A 105 17.33 12.43 -5.43
N ASN A 106 16.32 12.60 -4.57
CA ASN A 106 16.20 13.74 -3.68
C ASN A 106 17.04 13.52 -2.40
N PRO A 107 18.04 14.38 -2.11
CA PRO A 107 18.92 14.22 -0.95
C PRO A 107 18.17 14.14 0.39
N GLY A 108 17.01 14.80 0.51
CA GLY A 108 16.19 14.81 1.72
C GLY A 108 15.43 13.51 1.98
N PHE A 109 15.53 12.51 1.10
CA PHE A 109 14.80 11.24 1.19
C PHE A 109 15.70 10.01 0.93
N LEU A 110 17.02 10.15 0.89
CA LEU A 110 17.94 9.04 0.55
C LEU A 110 17.82 7.83 1.49
N GLY A 111 17.40 8.02 2.74
CA GLY A 111 17.17 6.92 3.68
C GLY A 111 16.01 5.99 3.27
N TYR A 112 15.10 6.45 2.40
CA TYR A 112 14.02 5.62 1.88
C TYR A 112 14.48 4.71 0.73
N ASP A 113 15.73 4.82 0.28
CA ASP A 113 16.35 3.90 -0.67
C ASP A 113 17.04 2.70 -0.01
N LEU A 114 17.11 2.66 1.33
CA LEU A 114 17.78 1.58 2.06
C LEU A 114 17.22 0.20 1.67
N ALA A 115 18.13 -0.70 1.30
CA ALA A 115 17.83 -2.09 1.00
C ALA A 115 17.61 -2.88 2.29
N ARG A 116 16.35 -3.13 2.63
CA ARG A 116 15.95 -3.79 3.86
C ARG A 116 14.72 -4.66 3.65
N THR A 117 14.57 -5.68 4.49
CA THR A 117 13.47 -6.65 4.43
C THR A 117 12.35 -6.36 5.44
N ASP A 118 12.52 -5.35 6.28
CA ASP A 118 11.65 -5.01 7.41
C ASP A 118 10.91 -3.67 7.25
N TRP A 119 10.84 -3.15 6.03
CA TRP A 119 9.93 -2.05 5.70
C TRP A 119 8.46 -2.45 5.97
N PRO A 120 7.59 -1.49 6.35
CA PRO A 120 6.15 -1.69 6.36
C PRO A 120 5.67 -2.28 5.03
N LEU A 121 4.78 -3.27 5.09
CA LEU A 121 4.48 -4.12 3.95
C LEU A 121 2.96 -4.17 3.69
N THR A 122 2.55 -3.93 2.46
CA THR A 122 1.14 -4.13 2.04
C THR A 122 0.95 -5.54 1.47
N HIS A 123 0.00 -6.29 1.99
CA HIS A 123 -0.33 -7.65 1.57
C HIS A 123 -1.37 -7.64 0.45
N LEU A 124 -1.08 -8.29 -0.67
CA LEU A 124 -1.84 -8.19 -1.91
C LEU A 124 -2.10 -9.57 -2.54
N THR A 125 -3.09 -9.60 -3.42
CA THR A 125 -3.44 -10.77 -4.25
C THR A 125 -3.11 -10.45 -5.70
N ALA A 126 -2.32 -11.31 -6.34
CA ALA A 126 -1.96 -11.15 -7.74
C ALA A 126 -3.21 -11.21 -8.63
N GLY A 127 -3.26 -10.39 -9.68
CA GLY A 127 -4.40 -10.35 -10.60
C GLY A 127 -5.66 -9.68 -10.04
N ARG A 128 -5.68 -9.31 -8.75
CA ARG A 128 -6.83 -8.66 -8.14
C ARG A 128 -6.98 -7.23 -8.64
N THR A 129 -8.22 -6.84 -8.89
CA THR A 129 -8.59 -5.44 -9.12
C THR A 129 -8.89 -4.75 -7.79
N MET A 130 -8.26 -3.60 -7.54
CA MET A 130 -8.40 -2.84 -6.29
C MET A 130 -8.40 -1.33 -6.53
N GLU A 131 -8.82 -0.58 -5.50
CA GLU A 131 -8.71 0.88 -5.48
C GLU A 131 -7.28 1.27 -5.07
N PHE A 132 -6.62 2.05 -5.93
CA PHE A 132 -5.38 2.73 -5.65
C PHE A 132 -5.68 4.12 -5.11
N ARG A 133 -4.86 4.59 -4.17
CA ARG A 133 -4.98 5.93 -3.58
C ARG A 133 -3.65 6.63 -3.62
N TYR A 134 -3.66 7.90 -4.00
CA TYR A 134 -2.48 8.76 -4.03
C TYR A 134 -2.81 10.10 -3.38
N SER A 135 -2.03 10.56 -2.41
CA SER A 135 -2.32 11.80 -1.66
C SER A 135 -2.48 12.99 -2.60
N ASN A 136 -3.49 13.81 -2.34
CA ASN A 136 -3.71 15.08 -3.04
C ASN A 136 -3.34 16.28 -2.16
N TRP A 137 -2.32 16.14 -1.29
CA TRP A 137 -1.88 17.19 -0.37
C TRP A 137 -1.74 18.56 -1.07
N ALA A 138 -1.19 18.56 -2.28
CA ALA A 138 -1.39 19.65 -3.22
C ALA A 138 -1.85 19.08 -4.57
N HIS A 139 -2.99 19.59 -5.06
CA HIS A 139 -3.59 19.13 -6.31
C HIS A 139 -2.89 19.71 -7.54
N HIS A 140 -2.59 18.85 -8.52
CA HIS A 140 -2.04 19.24 -9.82
C HIS A 140 -2.55 18.27 -10.91
N PRO A 141 -2.66 18.72 -12.17
CA PRO A 141 -2.95 17.83 -13.28
C PRO A 141 -1.70 17.00 -13.65
N GLY A 142 -1.90 15.77 -14.13
CA GLY A 142 -0.79 14.93 -14.55
C GLY A 142 -1.15 13.46 -14.68
N THR A 143 -0.11 12.68 -14.95
CA THR A 143 -0.20 11.23 -15.17
C THR A 143 0.51 10.48 -14.06
N PHE A 144 -0.18 9.52 -13.45
CA PHE A 144 0.32 8.61 -12.44
C PHE A 144 0.62 7.28 -13.12
N SER A 145 1.84 6.77 -12.96
CA SER A 145 2.28 5.47 -13.49
C SER A 145 2.82 4.62 -12.35
N PHE A 146 2.43 3.34 -12.35
CA PHE A 146 2.88 2.35 -11.38
C PHE A 146 3.58 1.21 -12.10
N TYR A 147 4.83 0.99 -11.70
CA TYR A 147 5.69 -0.10 -12.16
C TYR A 147 5.83 -1.10 -11.02
N ILE A 148 6.21 -2.31 -11.34
CA ILE A 148 6.51 -3.35 -10.36
C ILE A 148 7.88 -3.92 -10.64
N THR A 149 8.54 -4.45 -9.61
CA THR A 149 9.79 -5.19 -9.80
C THR A 149 9.58 -6.52 -10.52
N LYS A 150 10.59 -6.90 -11.32
CA LYS A 150 10.78 -8.24 -11.87
C LYS A 150 10.99 -9.26 -10.75
N ASP A 151 10.71 -10.52 -11.03
CA ASP A 151 10.80 -11.61 -10.05
C ASP A 151 12.24 -11.88 -9.58
N SER A 152 13.23 -11.45 -10.37
CA SER A 152 14.65 -11.53 -10.01
C SER A 152 15.11 -10.49 -8.99
N TRP A 153 14.25 -9.53 -8.63
CA TRP A 153 14.60 -8.51 -7.64
C TRP A 153 14.52 -9.05 -6.21
N SER A 154 15.37 -8.53 -5.33
CA SER A 154 15.35 -8.85 -3.89
C SER A 154 15.47 -7.56 -3.07
N PRO A 155 14.72 -7.42 -1.96
CA PRO A 155 14.83 -6.27 -1.06
C PRO A 155 16.17 -6.16 -0.33
N THR A 156 17.05 -7.15 -0.45
CA THR A 156 18.38 -7.18 0.18
C THR A 156 19.44 -6.35 -0.56
N ARG A 157 19.11 -5.80 -1.73
CA ARG A 157 19.98 -4.89 -2.49
C ARG A 157 19.22 -3.64 -2.95
N PRO A 158 19.91 -2.52 -3.23
CA PRO A 158 19.27 -1.32 -3.74
C PRO A 158 18.51 -1.60 -5.05
N LEU A 159 17.38 -0.91 -5.22
CA LEU A 159 16.55 -0.99 -6.43
C LEU A 159 17.22 -0.24 -7.59
N ALA A 160 17.41 -0.89 -8.73
CA ALA A 160 17.87 -0.29 -9.97
C ALA A 160 16.73 -0.20 -11.00
N TRP A 161 16.87 0.67 -12.00
CA TRP A 161 15.89 0.77 -13.10
C TRP A 161 15.73 -0.56 -13.85
N SER A 162 16.81 -1.33 -13.99
CA SER A 162 16.77 -2.65 -14.64
C SER A 162 15.92 -3.68 -13.89
N ASP A 163 15.61 -3.44 -12.61
CA ASP A 163 14.81 -4.32 -11.78
C ASP A 163 13.30 -4.12 -11.96
N LEU A 164 12.87 -3.01 -12.56
CA LEU A 164 11.46 -2.76 -12.86
C LEU A 164 11.06 -3.43 -14.17
N GLU A 165 9.80 -3.86 -14.24
CA GLU A 165 9.15 -4.18 -15.51
C GLU A 165 9.22 -2.96 -16.44
N GLU A 166 9.42 -3.21 -17.73
CA GLU A 166 9.66 -2.13 -18.70
C GLU A 166 8.47 -1.20 -18.85
N GLN A 167 7.25 -1.74 -18.73
CA GLN A 167 6.01 -0.99 -18.85
C GLN A 167 5.32 -0.88 -17.48
N PRO A 168 4.66 0.27 -17.20
CA PRO A 168 3.82 0.36 -16.03
C PRO A 168 2.61 -0.58 -16.18
N PHE A 169 2.27 -1.31 -15.13
CA PHE A 169 1.07 -2.15 -15.13
C PHE A 169 -0.21 -1.33 -14.96
N LEU A 170 -0.08 -0.09 -14.46
CA LEU A 170 -1.20 0.83 -14.24
C LEU A 170 -0.76 2.25 -14.58
N THR A 171 -1.56 2.94 -15.41
CA THR A 171 -1.40 4.35 -15.71
C THR A 171 -2.76 5.05 -15.70
N VAL A 172 -2.83 6.23 -15.09
CA VAL A 172 -4.04 7.05 -15.04
C VAL A 172 -3.68 8.53 -15.15
N THR A 173 -4.47 9.29 -15.91
CA THR A 173 -4.28 10.73 -16.07
C THR A 173 -5.47 11.47 -15.47
N ASN A 174 -5.19 12.47 -14.63
CA ASN A 174 -6.19 13.30 -13.95
C ASN A 174 -7.33 12.48 -13.28
N PRO A 175 -7.00 11.51 -12.41
CA PRO A 175 -8.01 10.73 -11.68
C PRO A 175 -8.91 11.63 -10.80
N PRO A 176 -10.14 11.17 -10.48
CA PRO A 176 -11.00 11.86 -9.54
C PRO A 176 -10.39 11.89 -8.13
N GLN A 177 -10.89 12.81 -7.31
CA GLN A 177 -10.45 13.02 -5.93
C GLN A 177 -11.55 12.73 -4.92
N ARG A 178 -11.15 12.31 -3.72
CA ARG A 178 -12.00 12.14 -2.55
C ARG A 178 -11.32 12.78 -1.34
N GLY A 179 -12.08 13.54 -0.55
CA GLY A 179 -11.53 14.36 0.54
C GLY A 179 -10.95 15.69 0.06
N ALA A 180 -10.71 16.59 1.01
CA ALA A 180 -10.19 17.93 0.71
C ALA A 180 -8.68 17.92 0.46
N VAL A 181 -8.22 18.71 -0.51
CA VAL A 181 -6.80 18.98 -0.77
C VAL A 181 -6.13 19.54 0.49
N GLY A 182 -4.89 19.13 0.76
CA GLY A 182 -4.13 19.58 1.94
C GLY A 182 -4.54 18.92 3.26
N THR A 183 -5.29 17.82 3.20
CA THR A 183 -5.65 17.02 4.38
C THR A 183 -4.98 15.65 4.36
N ASN A 184 -4.82 15.04 5.53
CA ASN A 184 -4.21 13.71 5.65
C ASN A 184 -5.01 12.59 4.96
N ASP A 185 -6.33 12.78 4.79
CA ASP A 185 -7.22 11.80 4.16
C ASP A 185 -7.54 12.12 2.70
N GLY A 186 -7.16 13.31 2.22
CA GLY A 186 -7.39 13.73 0.84
C GLY A 186 -6.55 12.91 -0.14
N HIS A 187 -7.19 12.36 -1.19
CA HIS A 187 -6.50 11.56 -2.18
C HIS A 187 -7.19 11.57 -3.55
N TYR A 188 -6.38 11.33 -4.58
CA TYR A 188 -6.85 10.76 -5.84
C TYR A 188 -7.18 9.29 -5.64
N TYR A 189 -8.21 8.81 -6.32
CA TYR A 189 -8.57 7.39 -6.33
C TYR A 189 -8.84 6.90 -7.76
N PHE A 190 -8.45 5.66 -8.02
CA PHE A 190 -8.67 5.00 -9.30
C PHE A 190 -8.57 3.49 -9.13
N THR A 191 -9.23 2.75 -10.01
CA THR A 191 -9.20 1.28 -10.00
C THR A 191 -8.08 0.78 -10.90
N GLY A 192 -7.34 -0.23 -10.45
CA GLY A 192 -6.31 -0.89 -11.23
C GLY A 192 -6.23 -2.38 -10.93
N THR A 193 -5.81 -3.17 -11.90
CA THR A 193 -5.57 -4.62 -11.77
C THR A 193 -4.10 -4.86 -11.50
N LEU A 194 -3.80 -5.56 -10.40
CA LEU A 194 -2.43 -5.96 -10.09
C LEU A 194 -1.94 -7.02 -11.10
N PRO A 195 -0.63 -7.11 -11.38
CA PRO A 195 -0.09 -8.17 -12.22
C PRO A 195 -0.44 -9.56 -11.66
N ALA A 196 -0.82 -10.48 -12.55
CA ALA A 196 -1.35 -11.80 -12.18
C ALA A 196 -0.27 -12.85 -11.88
N ASP A 197 0.95 -12.57 -12.29
CA ASP A 197 2.10 -13.48 -12.29
C ASP A 197 3.13 -13.17 -11.19
N LYS A 198 2.72 -12.44 -10.15
CA LYS A 198 3.60 -12.04 -9.04
C LYS A 198 3.36 -12.88 -7.80
N SER A 199 4.42 -13.16 -7.05
CA SER A 199 4.37 -13.91 -5.79
C SER A 199 5.43 -13.39 -4.82
N GLY A 200 5.15 -13.43 -3.52
CA GLY A 200 6.11 -12.98 -2.51
C GLY A 200 6.42 -11.48 -2.59
N ARG A 201 7.57 -11.07 -2.06
CA ARG A 201 7.92 -9.65 -1.88
C ARG A 201 8.30 -8.97 -3.20
N HIS A 202 7.66 -7.85 -3.47
CA HIS A 202 7.95 -6.96 -4.59
C HIS A 202 7.93 -5.50 -4.11
N LEU A 203 8.36 -4.62 -5.00
CA LEU A 203 8.23 -3.19 -4.81
C LEU A 203 7.39 -2.63 -5.95
N ILE A 204 6.36 -1.85 -5.62
CA ILE A 204 5.61 -1.05 -6.58
C ILE A 204 6.21 0.35 -6.60
N TYR A 205 6.76 0.74 -7.74
CA TYR A 205 7.32 2.05 -7.96
C TYR A 205 6.26 2.97 -8.57
N SER A 206 5.93 4.03 -7.85
CA SER A 206 4.97 5.04 -8.27
C SER A 206 5.69 6.28 -8.80
N ARG A 207 5.11 6.85 -9.85
CA ARG A 207 5.59 8.08 -10.47
C ARG A 207 4.43 8.95 -10.88
N TRP A 208 4.47 10.23 -10.52
CA TRP A 208 3.50 11.22 -10.97
C TRP A 208 4.20 12.34 -11.74
N VAL A 209 3.85 12.46 -13.02
CA VAL A 209 4.36 13.47 -13.95
C VAL A 209 3.32 14.55 -14.11
N ARG A 210 3.64 15.76 -13.65
CA ARG A 210 2.76 16.92 -13.84
C ARG A 210 2.68 17.31 -15.30
N SER A 211 1.51 17.77 -15.73
CA SER A 211 1.32 18.31 -17.09
C SER A 211 1.45 19.83 -17.16
N ASP A 212 1.57 20.49 -16.01
CA ASP A 212 1.64 21.95 -15.86
C ASP A 212 3.01 22.43 -15.33
N SER A 213 3.96 21.53 -15.13
CA SER A 213 5.29 21.80 -14.58
C SER A 213 6.27 20.66 -14.90
N PRO A 214 7.58 20.93 -15.00
CA PRO A 214 8.61 19.87 -15.06
C PRO A 214 8.72 19.05 -13.77
N GLU A 215 8.07 19.46 -12.69
CA GLU A 215 8.14 18.76 -11.41
C GLU A 215 7.48 17.37 -11.47
N ASN A 216 8.16 16.34 -10.95
CA ASN A 216 7.63 14.98 -10.83
C ASN A 216 7.75 14.47 -9.39
N PHE A 217 6.89 13.51 -9.04
CA PHE A 217 6.90 12.81 -7.75
C PHE A 217 7.23 11.34 -7.93
N PHE A 218 7.87 10.78 -6.93
CA PHE A 218 8.35 9.40 -6.94
C PHE A 218 8.07 8.75 -5.59
N GLY A 219 7.97 7.43 -5.57
CA GLY A 219 7.87 6.71 -4.31
C GLY A 219 7.79 5.21 -4.51
N CYS A 220 8.24 4.48 -3.50
CA CYS A 220 8.19 3.03 -3.47
C CYS A 220 7.18 2.55 -2.44
N SER A 221 6.36 1.57 -2.80
CA SER A 221 5.48 0.83 -1.89
C SER A 221 5.97 -0.61 -1.81
N ASP A 222 6.40 -1.05 -0.62
CA ASP A 222 6.77 -2.44 -0.39
C ASP A 222 5.49 -3.28 -0.29
N VAL A 223 5.43 -4.34 -1.09
CA VAL A 223 4.27 -5.22 -1.16
C VAL A 223 4.67 -6.69 -1.10
N THR A 224 3.72 -7.54 -0.72
CA THR A 224 3.86 -8.99 -0.88
C THR A 224 2.62 -9.57 -1.53
N PHE A 225 2.83 -10.48 -2.49
CA PHE A 225 1.77 -11.20 -3.16
C PHE A 225 1.59 -12.56 -2.49
N ASP A 226 0.78 -12.58 -1.43
CA ASP A 226 0.53 -13.71 -0.54
C ASP A 226 -0.96 -13.99 -0.30
N GLY A 227 -1.84 -13.36 -1.09
CA GLY A 227 -3.29 -13.51 -0.96
C GLY A 227 -3.95 -12.44 -0.10
N GLY A 228 -3.20 -11.42 0.33
CA GLY A 228 -3.76 -10.28 1.05
C GLY A 228 -4.68 -9.39 0.21
N ASN A 229 -5.40 -8.52 0.90
CA ASN A 229 -6.41 -7.65 0.35
C ASN A 229 -6.15 -6.14 0.57
N GLY A 230 -4.92 -5.78 0.94
CA GLY A 230 -4.48 -4.41 1.23
C GLY A 230 -4.13 -4.19 2.70
N GLU A 231 -4.04 -5.25 3.51
CA GLU A 231 -3.60 -5.18 4.89
C GLU A 231 -2.15 -4.70 4.96
N VAL A 232 -1.81 -3.95 6.01
CA VAL A 232 -0.46 -3.43 6.22
C VAL A 232 0.13 -4.03 7.49
N THR A 233 1.31 -4.61 7.39
CA THR A 233 2.12 -5.06 8.54
C THR A 233 3.35 -4.18 8.73
N GLY A 234 3.98 -4.28 9.90
CA GLY A 234 5.18 -3.50 10.23
C GLY A 234 4.93 -2.03 10.55
N VAL A 235 3.69 -1.64 10.90
CA VAL A 235 3.29 -0.30 11.37
C VAL A 235 2.77 -0.40 12.80
N GLY A 236 3.18 0.53 13.67
CA GLY A 236 2.71 0.69 15.05
C GLY A 236 3.60 0.02 16.12
N PRO A 237 3.37 0.32 17.41
CA PRO A 237 4.14 -0.25 18.51
C PRO A 237 3.88 -1.76 18.60
N GLY A 238 4.95 -2.55 18.40
CA GLY A 238 4.85 -4.01 18.30
C GLY A 238 4.55 -4.52 16.89
N GLY A 239 4.74 -3.69 15.85
CA GLY A 239 4.61 -4.07 14.45
C GLY A 239 5.20 -5.45 14.22
N THR A 240 4.34 -6.40 13.85
CA THR A 240 4.74 -7.77 13.58
C THR A 240 5.67 -7.74 12.36
N ILE A 241 6.98 -7.66 12.61
CA ILE A 241 7.99 -8.08 11.64
C ILE A 241 7.82 -9.61 11.61
N PRO A 242 7.34 -10.22 10.52
CA PRO A 242 7.50 -11.67 10.38
C PRO A 242 9.01 -11.93 10.51
N PRO A 243 9.45 -12.91 11.31
CA PRO A 243 10.88 -13.17 11.51
C PRO A 243 11.60 -13.23 10.16
N PRO A 244 12.88 -12.80 10.07
CA PRO A 244 13.61 -12.82 8.81
C PRO A 244 13.55 -14.23 8.25
N THR A 245 12.75 -14.42 7.20
CA THR A 245 12.74 -15.67 6.46
C THR A 245 14.08 -15.70 5.74
N THR A 246 14.91 -16.65 6.14
CA THR A 246 15.91 -17.25 5.25
C THR A 246 15.28 -17.40 3.86
N PRO A 247 16.05 -17.21 2.77
CA PRO A 247 15.53 -17.31 1.41
C PRO A 247 14.69 -18.59 1.31
N PRO A 248 13.41 -18.52 0.88
CA PRO A 248 12.66 -19.73 0.66
C PRO A 248 13.48 -20.57 -0.33
N PRO A 249 13.66 -21.88 -0.07
CA PRO A 249 14.25 -22.74 -1.08
C PRO A 249 13.38 -22.59 -2.33
N ASN A 250 14.06 -22.38 -3.46
CA ASN A 250 13.54 -22.45 -4.82
C ASN A 250 12.30 -23.37 -4.87
N PRO A 251 11.14 -22.97 -5.44
CA PRO A 251 9.90 -23.72 -5.34
C PRO A 251 10.08 -25.09 -5.99
N THR A 252 10.39 -26.07 -5.15
CA THR A 252 10.23 -27.47 -5.49
C THR A 252 8.80 -27.79 -5.12
N THR A 253 7.98 -27.84 -6.16
CA THR A 253 6.58 -28.27 -6.20
C THR A 253 5.54 -27.38 -5.48
N PRO A 254 4.46 -26.96 -6.18
CA PRO A 254 3.24 -26.43 -5.55
C PRO A 254 2.75 -27.38 -4.44
N PRO A 255 1.99 -26.90 -3.43
CA PRO A 255 1.15 -27.81 -2.65
C PRO A 255 0.36 -28.66 -3.64
N PRO A 256 0.11 -29.96 -3.39
CA PRO A 256 -0.53 -30.81 -4.39
C PRO A 256 -1.80 -30.12 -4.90
N HIS A 257 -1.79 -29.67 -6.15
CA HIS A 257 -3.00 -29.53 -6.93
C HIS A 257 -3.44 -30.97 -7.23
N GLY A 258 -4.09 -31.56 -6.24
CA GLY A 258 -4.49 -32.95 -6.21
C GLY A 258 -5.64 -33.10 -5.23
N GLY A 259 -6.64 -32.23 -5.37
CA GLY A 259 -7.84 -32.25 -4.55
C GLY A 259 -8.96 -31.56 -5.28
N ASP A 260 -10.13 -32.18 -5.24
CA ASP A 260 -11.39 -31.70 -5.80
C ASP A 260 -11.87 -30.38 -5.17
N CYS A 261 -11.31 -30.01 -4.01
CA CYS A 261 -11.70 -28.86 -3.20
C CYS A 261 -10.50 -28.00 -2.77
N MET A 262 -10.66 -26.67 -2.81
CA MET A 262 -9.71 -25.70 -2.28
C MET A 262 -10.37 -24.87 -1.17
N ALA A 263 -9.68 -24.67 -0.04
CA ALA A 263 -10.12 -23.79 1.05
C ALA A 263 -9.08 -22.72 1.33
N VAL A 264 -9.54 -21.49 1.54
CA VAL A 264 -8.71 -20.32 1.88
C VAL A 264 -9.23 -19.73 3.19
N TYR A 265 -8.34 -19.58 4.17
CA TYR A 265 -8.64 -19.01 5.48
C TYR A 265 -8.15 -17.56 5.55
N GLN A 266 -8.97 -16.65 6.05
CA GLN A 266 -8.62 -15.25 6.28
C GLN A 266 -9.08 -14.80 7.67
N VAL A 267 -8.29 -13.93 8.33
CA VAL A 267 -8.75 -13.16 9.49
C VAL A 267 -9.24 -11.80 9.00
N ILE A 268 -10.51 -11.51 9.24
CA ILE A 268 -11.19 -10.29 8.77
C ILE A 268 -11.02 -9.13 9.74
N ASN A 269 -11.04 -9.42 11.05
CA ASN A 269 -10.88 -8.43 12.11
C ASN A 269 -10.31 -9.11 13.37
N SER A 270 -9.69 -8.34 14.27
CA SER A 270 -9.16 -8.87 15.53
C SER A 270 -9.26 -7.85 16.66
N TRP A 271 -9.37 -8.34 17.89
CA TRP A 271 -9.41 -7.56 19.13
C TRP A 271 -8.65 -8.32 20.23
N PRO A 272 -8.43 -7.73 21.41
CA PRO A 272 -7.80 -8.44 22.52
C PRO A 272 -8.58 -9.73 22.83
N ASP A 273 -7.87 -10.86 22.79
CA ASP A 273 -8.38 -12.21 23.07
C ASP A 273 -9.41 -12.79 22.08
N GLY A 274 -9.62 -12.15 20.91
CA GLY A 274 -10.51 -12.71 19.88
C GLY A 274 -10.33 -12.15 18.47
N PHE A 275 -10.96 -12.82 17.51
CA PHE A 275 -10.89 -12.46 16.10
C PHE A 275 -12.10 -12.94 15.32
N GLN A 276 -12.33 -12.31 14.16
CA GLN A 276 -13.28 -12.73 13.15
C GLN A 276 -12.53 -13.42 12.02
N GLY A 277 -12.86 -14.68 11.74
CA GLY A 277 -12.32 -15.45 10.62
C GLY A 277 -13.35 -15.64 9.50
N GLU A 278 -12.88 -15.82 8.29
CA GLU A 278 -13.66 -16.22 7.11
C GLU A 278 -12.92 -17.33 6.37
N ILE A 279 -13.65 -18.33 5.89
CA ILE A 279 -13.13 -19.39 5.04
C ILE A 279 -13.92 -19.38 3.73
N MET A 280 -13.19 -19.26 2.62
CA MET A 280 -13.71 -19.47 1.28
C MET A 280 -13.42 -20.89 0.83
N ILE A 281 -14.43 -21.55 0.28
CA ILE A 281 -14.34 -22.88 -0.32
C ILE A 281 -14.59 -22.75 -1.81
N MET A 282 -13.80 -23.42 -2.64
CA MET A 282 -13.91 -23.46 -4.09
C MET A 282 -14.02 -24.89 -4.60
N ASN A 283 -14.98 -25.09 -5.51
CA ASN A 283 -15.17 -26.35 -6.21
C ASN A 283 -14.23 -26.44 -7.43
N HIS A 284 -13.23 -27.31 -7.36
CA HIS A 284 -12.29 -27.59 -8.45
C HIS A 284 -12.67 -28.84 -9.26
N THR A 285 -13.82 -29.44 -8.98
CA THR A 285 -14.36 -30.56 -9.77
C THR A 285 -15.07 -30.09 -11.02
N THR A 286 -15.54 -31.06 -11.81
CA THR A 286 -16.37 -30.82 -13.00
C THR A 286 -17.87 -31.00 -12.73
N ALA A 287 -18.28 -31.33 -11.49
CA ALA A 287 -19.67 -31.51 -11.10
C ALA A 287 -20.08 -30.47 -10.05
N THR A 288 -21.35 -30.04 -10.08
CA THR A 288 -21.91 -29.19 -9.03
C THR A 288 -21.97 -29.99 -7.73
N TRP A 289 -21.41 -29.44 -6.65
CA TRP A 289 -21.60 -29.99 -5.32
C TRP A 289 -22.98 -29.69 -4.80
N THR A 290 -23.45 -30.53 -3.89
CA THR A 290 -24.66 -30.33 -3.09
C THR A 290 -24.35 -30.14 -1.62
N GLU A 291 -23.20 -30.62 -1.17
CA GLU A 291 -22.71 -30.50 0.19
C GLU A 291 -21.20 -30.21 0.18
N TRP A 292 -20.72 -29.51 1.22
CA TRP A 292 -19.30 -29.29 1.45
C TRP A 292 -18.96 -29.40 2.93
N THR A 293 -17.73 -29.80 3.20
CA THR A 293 -17.15 -29.89 4.55
C THR A 293 -15.79 -29.22 4.56
N ALA A 294 -15.52 -28.38 5.56
CA ALA A 294 -14.22 -27.83 5.86
C ALA A 294 -13.75 -28.31 7.23
N SER A 295 -12.50 -28.75 7.33
CA SER A 295 -11.91 -29.29 8.54
C SER A 295 -10.53 -28.73 8.80
N TRP A 296 -10.25 -28.39 10.06
CA TRP A 296 -8.93 -27.93 10.49
C TRP A 296 -8.68 -28.25 11.97
N THR A 297 -7.43 -28.06 12.39
CA THR A 297 -7.02 -28.15 13.79
C THR A 297 -6.43 -26.83 14.24
N TRP A 298 -6.93 -26.28 15.36
CA TRP A 298 -6.37 -25.08 15.96
C TRP A 298 -4.94 -25.31 16.44
N PRO A 299 -3.97 -24.48 16.00
CA PRO A 299 -2.58 -24.64 16.40
C PRO A 299 -2.28 -24.12 17.81
N SER A 300 -3.04 -23.17 18.36
CA SER A 300 -2.74 -22.58 19.67
C SER A 300 -3.94 -21.87 20.32
N GLY A 301 -4.53 -22.47 21.34
CA GLY A 301 -5.43 -21.77 22.28
C GLY A 301 -6.72 -21.19 21.67
N GLN A 302 -7.02 -21.46 20.40
CA GLN A 302 -8.20 -20.91 19.73
C GLN A 302 -9.44 -21.77 19.95
N SER A 303 -10.60 -21.11 19.98
CA SER A 303 -11.90 -21.78 20.01
C SER A 303 -12.97 -20.93 19.30
N ILE A 304 -13.90 -21.58 18.61
CA ILE A 304 -15.02 -20.89 17.95
C ILE A 304 -16.04 -20.45 19.01
N ALA A 305 -16.39 -19.16 18.99
CA ALA A 305 -17.46 -18.60 19.82
C ALA A 305 -18.80 -18.52 19.07
N GLN A 306 -18.77 -18.17 17.79
CA GLN A 306 -19.95 -18.07 16.94
C GLN A 306 -19.57 -18.38 15.49
N LEU A 307 -20.44 -19.04 14.72
CA LEU A 307 -20.23 -19.30 13.29
C LEU A 307 -21.52 -19.02 12.51
N TRP A 308 -21.40 -18.50 11.30
CA TRP A 308 -22.51 -18.27 10.37
C TRP A 308 -22.19 -18.88 9.00
N ASN A 309 -23.24 -19.08 8.19
CA ASN A 309 -23.17 -19.72 6.86
C ASN A 309 -22.59 -21.14 6.88
N GLY A 310 -22.67 -21.82 8.02
CA GLY A 310 -22.29 -23.22 8.20
C GLY A 310 -22.74 -23.76 9.55
N THR A 311 -22.56 -25.04 9.77
CA THR A 311 -22.79 -25.72 11.06
C THR A 311 -21.48 -26.35 11.49
N HIS A 312 -21.04 -26.13 12.74
CA HIS A 312 -19.75 -26.62 13.19
C HIS A 312 -19.85 -27.63 14.34
N THR A 313 -18.88 -28.52 14.39
CA THR A 313 -18.58 -29.37 15.54
C THR A 313 -17.11 -29.18 15.91
N SER A 314 -16.83 -29.20 17.22
CA SER A 314 -15.47 -29.06 17.75
C SER A 314 -15.19 -30.21 18.72
N SER A 315 -14.04 -30.87 18.57
CA SER A 315 -13.56 -31.92 19.47
C SER A 315 -12.09 -31.65 19.82
N GLY A 316 -11.85 -31.19 21.05
CA GLY A 316 -10.55 -30.63 21.43
C GLY A 316 -10.22 -29.42 20.55
N THR A 317 -9.08 -29.47 19.86
CA THR A 317 -8.64 -28.44 18.91
C THR A 317 -9.14 -28.67 17.48
N SER A 318 -9.76 -29.81 17.18
CA SER A 318 -10.25 -30.12 15.84
C SER A 318 -11.62 -29.50 15.60
N VAL A 319 -11.78 -28.85 14.46
CA VAL A 319 -13.03 -28.24 14.00
C VAL A 319 -13.44 -28.87 12.67
N THR A 320 -14.73 -29.12 12.53
CA THR A 320 -15.38 -29.51 11.28
C THR A 320 -16.60 -28.63 11.05
N VAL A 321 -16.70 -28.02 9.87
CA VAL A 321 -17.81 -27.17 9.45
C VAL A 321 -18.44 -27.75 8.20
N THR A 322 -19.75 -27.95 8.22
CA THR A 322 -20.54 -28.33 7.05
C THR A 322 -21.40 -27.16 6.57
N ASN A 323 -21.88 -27.23 5.33
CA ASN A 323 -22.74 -26.20 4.76
C ASN A 323 -24.01 -25.93 5.57
N ALA A 324 -24.50 -24.70 5.48
CA ALA A 324 -25.86 -24.38 5.86
C ALA A 324 -26.84 -24.93 4.80
N PRO A 325 -28.15 -25.05 5.11
CA PRO A 325 -29.11 -25.63 4.17
C PRO A 325 -29.24 -24.94 2.82
N TYR A 326 -28.78 -23.68 2.70
CA TYR A 326 -28.95 -22.85 1.51
C TYR A 326 -27.67 -22.62 0.70
N ASN A 327 -26.50 -23.05 1.19
CA ASN A 327 -25.21 -22.76 0.54
C ASN A 327 -24.36 -24.01 0.28
N GLY A 328 -24.97 -25.21 0.29
CA GLY A 328 -24.29 -26.46 -0.08
C GLY A 328 -24.04 -26.59 -1.59
N ALA A 329 -24.90 -25.98 -2.41
CA ALA A 329 -24.75 -25.99 -3.86
C ALA A 329 -23.57 -25.11 -4.31
N VAL A 330 -22.55 -25.70 -4.95
CA VAL A 330 -21.40 -24.98 -5.51
C VAL A 330 -21.08 -25.53 -6.89
N ASP A 331 -21.32 -24.76 -7.94
CA ASP A 331 -21.04 -25.15 -9.32
C ASP A 331 -19.54 -25.37 -9.59
N PRO A 332 -19.15 -26.09 -10.66
CA PRO A 332 -17.75 -26.19 -11.08
C PRO A 332 -17.09 -24.82 -11.21
N GLY A 333 -15.97 -24.60 -10.51
CA GLY A 333 -15.28 -23.31 -10.43
C GLY A 333 -15.98 -22.25 -9.57
N GLY A 334 -17.12 -22.58 -8.97
CA GLY A 334 -17.87 -21.73 -8.05
C GLY A 334 -17.24 -21.69 -6.66
N THR A 335 -17.64 -20.69 -5.87
CA THR A 335 -17.16 -20.48 -4.50
C THR A 335 -18.31 -20.28 -3.52
N THR A 336 -18.06 -20.59 -2.25
CA THR A 336 -18.94 -20.30 -1.12
C THR A 336 -18.10 -19.88 0.08
N THR A 337 -18.68 -19.11 1.00
CA THR A 337 -17.97 -18.59 2.17
C THR A 337 -18.75 -18.82 3.45
N PHE A 338 -18.02 -19.07 4.54
CA PHE A 338 -18.56 -19.02 5.89
C PHE A 338 -17.61 -18.26 6.82
N GLY A 339 -18.16 -17.69 7.88
CA GLY A 339 -17.40 -16.87 8.82
C GLY A 339 -17.70 -17.22 10.26
N PHE A 340 -16.81 -16.80 11.15
CA PHE A 340 -16.92 -17.09 12.58
C PHE A 340 -16.23 -16.03 13.44
N LEU A 341 -16.67 -15.91 14.69
CA LEU A 341 -15.92 -15.28 15.76
C LEU A 341 -15.24 -16.38 16.57
N ALA A 342 -13.97 -16.18 16.90
CA ALA A 342 -13.19 -17.08 17.72
C ALA A 342 -12.46 -16.31 18.83
N SER A 343 -12.23 -16.98 19.95
CA SER A 343 -11.33 -16.53 21.00
C SER A 343 -9.94 -17.14 20.81
N THR A 344 -8.92 -16.52 21.40
CA THR A 344 -7.55 -17.04 21.42
C THR A 344 -6.89 -16.76 22.76
N THR A 345 -6.24 -17.75 23.37
CA THR A 345 -5.40 -17.58 24.56
C THR A 345 -3.93 -17.60 24.16
N GLY A 346 -3.47 -16.49 23.58
CA GLY A 346 -2.09 -16.33 23.07
C GLY A 346 -2.06 -15.97 21.58
N THR A 347 -0.92 -16.25 20.94
CA THR A 347 -0.70 -15.93 19.52
C THR A 347 -1.69 -16.68 18.63
N ASN A 348 -2.48 -15.95 17.83
CA ASN A 348 -3.40 -16.53 16.86
C ASN A 348 -2.64 -17.08 15.63
N ALA A 349 -2.12 -18.31 15.73
CA ALA A 349 -1.51 -18.99 14.58
C ALA A 349 -2.58 -19.52 13.62
N LEU A 350 -2.41 -19.30 12.31
CA LEU A 350 -3.41 -19.71 11.32
C LEU A 350 -3.40 -21.23 11.12
N PRO A 351 -4.56 -21.90 11.13
CA PRO A 351 -4.64 -23.32 10.83
C PRO A 351 -4.53 -23.57 9.32
N THR A 352 -4.15 -24.80 8.94
CA THR A 352 -4.36 -25.29 7.57
C THR A 352 -5.76 -25.86 7.47
N VAL A 353 -6.56 -25.35 6.52
CA VAL A 353 -7.92 -25.84 6.26
C VAL A 353 -7.89 -26.86 5.13
N THR A 354 -8.52 -28.00 5.37
CA THR A 354 -8.83 -29.00 4.35
C THR A 354 -10.31 -28.95 4.03
N CYS A 355 -10.71 -29.34 2.82
CA CYS A 355 -12.12 -29.40 2.47
C CYS A 355 -12.45 -30.52 1.49
N THR A 356 -13.71 -30.90 1.46
CA THR A 356 -14.30 -31.85 0.51
C THR A 356 -15.68 -31.36 0.08
N GLY A 357 -16.13 -31.76 -1.11
CA GLY A 357 -17.49 -31.54 -1.59
C GLY A 357 -17.98 -32.72 -2.43
N HIS A 358 -19.31 -32.91 -2.45
CA HIS A 358 -19.97 -34.06 -3.06
C HIS A 358 -21.20 -33.66 -3.88
#